data_AF-A0A087SZ88-F1
#
_entry.id   AF-A0A087SZ88-F1
#
_cell.length_a   1.000
_cell.length_b   1.000
_cell.length_c   1.000
_cell.angle_alpha   90.00
_cell.angle_beta   90.00
_cell.angle_gamma   90.00
#
_symmetry.space_group_name_H-M   'P 1'
#
loop_
_entity.id
_entity.type
_entity.pdbx_description
1 polymer ?
#
loop_
_entity_poly.entity_id
_entity_poly.type
_entity_poly.pdbx_seq_one_letter_code
_entity_poly.pdbx_strand_id
1 'polypeptide(L)'
;MDNELGVLYMNSRKDENDFRDYPPLLRQAISLARRLQDPLVEFSQMCTPDEEILCLKYHPLQDELNKEELLNALYLEFVNRTNEVGVDFNRAVQFNHTANLVQFICSLGPRKGGFLIKTLKTCNKQLESRTQLVTVCKMGPKVFINCAGFIKIDTASLGESTQTYLEVLDGSRVHPEAYEWAQKMAVDALEYDDTSDDANPAGALDEILENPEKLKDLDLDAFAEELERQGYGNKSITLYDIRAELNHKYKDLRTPYRPPNTEEVFNMLTKEVPETFYIGKRILVVVTGIACRKPKNDQLENANPIRNDDSGLWQCPFCLKKDFPELSDVWSHFDDASCPGQAMGVRVRLDNGISGFIPTKMISDKHVINPEDRVKIGLTLHAKITKIDIERFAVDLTCRSSDLCDKNNEWRSPKDLYYDYEAEEKDHKIEDAAAKQQSRQVI
;
A
#
# COMPACT_ATOMS: atom_id res chain seq x y z
N MET A 1 -6.28 4.46 1.87
CA MET A 1 -5.86 3.59 0.75
C MET A 1 -4.83 4.35 -0.05
N ASP A 2 -3.77 3.69 -0.49
CA ASP A 2 -2.77 4.29 -1.36
C ASP A 2 -3.39 4.75 -2.69
N ASN A 3 -2.94 5.90 -3.20
CA ASN A 3 -3.51 6.56 -4.37
C ASN A 3 -2.60 6.56 -5.60
N GLU A 4 -1.41 5.97 -5.54
CA GLU A 4 -0.44 6.00 -6.65
C GLU A 4 -0.99 5.39 -7.93
N LEU A 5 -1.63 4.21 -7.83
CA LEU A 5 -2.32 3.57 -8.95
C LEU A 5 -3.41 4.48 -9.55
N GLY A 6 -4.20 5.13 -8.71
CA GLY A 6 -5.28 6.01 -9.18
C GLY A 6 -4.76 7.28 -9.85
N VAL A 7 -3.63 7.82 -9.39
CA VAL A 7 -2.94 8.95 -10.05
C VAL A 7 -2.40 8.52 -11.41
N LEU A 8 -1.82 7.32 -11.50
CA LEU A 8 -1.36 6.78 -12.78
C LEU A 8 -2.53 6.55 -13.75
N TYR A 9 -3.60 5.89 -13.28
CA TYR A 9 -4.79 5.58 -14.07
C TYR A 9 -5.43 6.85 -14.66
N MET A 10 -5.58 7.91 -13.85
CA MET A 10 -6.15 9.21 -14.25
C MET A 10 -5.42 9.86 -15.44
N ASN A 11 -4.13 9.54 -15.64
CA ASN A 11 -3.31 10.08 -16.73
C ASN A 11 -3.12 9.05 -17.88
N SER A 12 -3.71 7.87 -17.78
CA SER A 12 -3.59 6.81 -18.78
C SER A 12 -4.49 7.06 -19.99
N ARG A 13 -4.05 6.60 -21.17
CA ARG A 13 -4.89 6.65 -22.38
C ARG A 13 -6.15 5.78 -22.26
N LYS A 14 -6.08 4.74 -21.44
CA LYS A 14 -7.19 3.81 -21.22
C LYS A 14 -8.34 4.51 -20.51
N ASP A 15 -8.04 5.27 -19.47
CA ASP A 15 -9.00 6.08 -18.74
C ASP A 15 -9.65 7.18 -19.62
N GLU A 16 -8.89 7.85 -20.49
CA GLU A 16 -9.46 8.82 -21.44
C GLU A 16 -10.49 8.20 -22.40
N ASN A 17 -10.34 6.91 -22.72
CA ASN A 17 -11.29 6.18 -23.55
C ASN A 17 -12.50 5.70 -22.75
N ASP A 18 -12.31 5.27 -21.50
CA ASP A 18 -13.39 4.78 -20.63
C ASP A 18 -14.26 5.94 -20.11
N PHE A 19 -13.66 7.09 -19.79
CA PHE A 19 -14.30 8.22 -19.09
C PHE A 19 -13.90 9.60 -19.65
N ARG A 20 -14.00 9.78 -20.96
CA ARG A 20 -13.62 11.02 -21.66
C ARG A 20 -14.21 12.29 -21.04
N ASP A 21 -15.48 12.26 -20.66
CA ASP A 21 -16.22 13.44 -20.20
C ASP A 21 -15.97 13.77 -18.72
N TYR A 22 -15.23 12.93 -17.99
CA TYR A 22 -15.04 13.10 -16.55
C TYR A 22 -13.78 13.92 -16.23
N PRO A 23 -13.80 14.76 -15.18
CA PRO A 23 -12.62 15.46 -14.73
C PRO A 23 -11.59 14.50 -14.11
N PRO A 24 -10.29 14.79 -14.17
CA PRO A 24 -9.23 13.88 -13.70
C PRO A 24 -9.44 13.36 -12.27
N LEU A 25 -9.79 14.24 -11.33
CA LEU A 25 -10.00 13.86 -9.92
C LEU A 25 -11.14 12.85 -9.74
N LEU A 26 -12.21 12.93 -10.54
CA LEU A 26 -13.31 11.96 -10.50
C LEU A 26 -12.84 10.59 -11.00
N ARG A 27 -12.01 10.56 -12.03
CA ARG A 27 -11.44 9.33 -12.57
C ARG A 27 -10.49 8.66 -11.58
N GLN A 28 -9.65 9.44 -10.91
CA GLN A 28 -8.85 8.95 -9.78
C GLN A 28 -9.74 8.33 -8.69
N ALA A 29 -10.84 8.99 -8.31
CA ALA A 29 -11.77 8.46 -7.31
C ALA A 29 -12.44 7.15 -7.76
N ILE A 30 -12.78 7.02 -9.06
CA ILE A 30 -13.31 5.78 -9.63
C ILE A 30 -12.28 4.65 -9.54
N SER A 31 -11.02 4.92 -9.90
CA SER A 31 -9.93 3.93 -9.80
C SER A 31 -9.72 3.47 -8.36
N LEU A 32 -9.72 4.39 -7.40
CA LEU A 32 -9.64 4.07 -5.97
C LEU A 32 -10.79 3.17 -5.51
N ALA A 33 -12.03 3.47 -5.93
CA ALA A 33 -13.19 2.67 -5.59
C ALA A 33 -13.11 1.25 -6.20
N ARG A 34 -12.67 1.14 -7.47
CA ARG A 34 -12.46 -0.15 -8.14
C ARG A 34 -11.35 -0.96 -7.49
N ARG A 35 -10.23 -0.33 -7.12
CA ARG A 35 -9.14 -0.97 -6.38
C ARG A 35 -9.61 -1.54 -5.04
N LEU A 36 -10.54 -0.87 -4.36
CA LEU A 36 -11.12 -1.37 -3.13
C LEU A 36 -12.01 -2.60 -3.34
N GLN A 37 -12.69 -2.67 -4.49
CA GLN A 37 -13.52 -3.83 -4.86
C GLN A 37 -12.66 -5.03 -5.28
N ASP A 38 -11.71 -4.81 -6.19
CA ASP A 38 -10.76 -5.83 -6.64
C ASP A 38 -9.44 -5.19 -7.08
N PRO A 39 -8.39 -5.24 -6.24
CA PRO A 39 -7.09 -4.70 -6.58
C PRO A 39 -6.50 -5.35 -7.83
N LEU A 40 -6.69 -6.66 -8.02
CA LEU A 40 -6.07 -7.41 -9.12
C LEU A 40 -6.60 -6.93 -10.47
N VAL A 41 -7.91 -6.72 -10.56
CA VAL A 41 -8.56 -6.16 -11.76
C VAL A 41 -8.02 -4.75 -12.04
N GLU A 42 -7.95 -3.89 -11.02
CA GLU A 42 -7.54 -2.50 -11.21
C GLU A 42 -6.06 -2.39 -11.62
N PHE A 43 -5.17 -3.14 -10.96
CA PHE A 43 -3.75 -3.21 -11.35
C PHE A 43 -3.58 -3.75 -12.78
N SER A 44 -4.40 -4.75 -13.16
CA SER A 44 -4.34 -5.28 -14.52
C SER A 44 -4.62 -4.20 -15.57
N GLN A 45 -5.37 -3.13 -15.26
CA GLN A 45 -5.66 -2.07 -16.23
C GLN A 45 -4.40 -1.33 -16.71
N MET A 46 -3.32 -1.33 -15.93
CA MET A 46 -2.04 -0.70 -16.28
C MET A 46 -1.14 -1.62 -17.11
N CYS A 47 -1.51 -2.89 -17.27
CA CYS A 47 -0.83 -3.82 -18.17
C CYS A 47 -1.35 -3.63 -19.59
N THR A 48 -0.84 -2.59 -20.23
CA THR A 48 -1.13 -2.20 -21.60
C THR A 48 0.15 -2.28 -22.45
N PRO A 49 0.06 -2.17 -23.79
CA PRO A 49 1.24 -2.07 -24.64
C PRO A 49 2.15 -0.87 -24.33
N ASP A 50 1.61 0.16 -23.66
CA ASP A 50 2.39 1.33 -23.22
C ASP A 50 3.14 1.06 -21.89
N GLU A 51 2.95 -0.12 -21.29
CA GLU A 51 3.70 -0.61 -20.11
C GLU A 51 3.64 0.31 -18.88
N GLU A 52 2.52 1.02 -18.71
CA GLU A 52 2.29 1.99 -17.62
C GLU A 52 2.50 1.38 -16.23
N ILE A 53 2.30 0.08 -16.08
CA ILE A 53 2.58 -0.68 -14.85
C ILE A 53 4.00 -0.43 -14.30
N LEU A 54 4.99 -0.19 -15.16
CA LEU A 54 6.38 0.08 -14.77
C LEU A 54 6.60 1.47 -14.15
N CYS A 55 5.63 2.39 -14.31
CA CYS A 55 5.69 3.71 -13.70
C CYS A 55 5.37 3.69 -12.20
N LEU A 56 4.80 2.59 -11.69
CA LEU A 56 4.62 2.39 -10.26
C LEU A 56 5.94 2.02 -9.61
N LYS A 57 6.17 2.52 -8.39
CA LYS A 57 7.38 2.23 -7.61
C LYS A 57 7.08 1.08 -6.65
N TYR A 58 7.55 -0.12 -7.00
CA TYR A 58 7.43 -1.31 -6.15
C TYR A 58 8.57 -1.43 -5.15
N HIS A 59 9.75 -0.93 -5.53
CA HIS A 59 10.96 -0.99 -4.72
C HIS A 59 11.87 0.23 -5.03
N PRO A 60 12.58 0.79 -4.03
CA PRO A 60 13.48 1.94 -4.25
C PRO A 60 14.57 1.68 -5.31
N LEU A 61 15.02 0.44 -5.43
CA LEU A 61 16.06 0.02 -6.38
C LEU A 61 15.51 -0.53 -7.71
N GLN A 62 14.21 -0.37 -8.01
CA GLN A 62 13.65 -0.97 -9.23
C GLN A 62 14.28 -0.43 -10.52
N ASP A 63 14.76 0.82 -10.49
CA ASP A 63 15.32 1.48 -11.67
C ASP A 63 16.72 0.93 -12.02
N GLU A 64 17.34 0.18 -11.11
CA GLU A 64 18.61 -0.52 -11.32
C GLU A 64 18.42 -1.88 -12.04
N LEU A 65 17.18 -2.31 -12.26
CA LEU A 65 16.86 -3.58 -12.89
C LEU A 65 16.68 -3.43 -14.40
N ASN A 66 16.94 -4.51 -15.14
CA ASN A 66 16.54 -4.57 -16.54
C ASN A 66 15.01 -4.51 -16.65
N LYS A 67 14.52 -3.58 -17.47
CA LYS A 67 13.10 -3.37 -17.76
C LYS A 67 12.37 -4.66 -18.17
N GLU A 68 12.96 -5.48 -19.03
CA GLU A 68 12.33 -6.72 -19.51
C GLU A 68 12.21 -7.77 -18.41
N GLU A 69 13.23 -7.89 -17.56
CA GLU A 69 13.22 -8.82 -16.42
C GLU A 69 12.16 -8.41 -15.40
N LEU A 70 12.08 -7.11 -15.07
CA LEU A 70 11.05 -6.57 -14.19
C LEU A 70 9.64 -6.82 -14.75
N LEU A 71 9.42 -6.53 -16.04
CA LEU A 71 8.12 -6.75 -16.68
C LEU A 71 7.73 -8.24 -16.68
N ASN A 72 8.67 -9.13 -16.98
CA ASN A 72 8.43 -10.58 -16.94
C ASN A 72 8.08 -11.06 -15.52
N ALA A 73 8.78 -10.55 -14.50
CA ALA A 73 8.47 -10.87 -13.10
C ALA A 73 7.08 -10.38 -12.71
N LEU A 74 6.70 -9.15 -13.10
CA LEU A 74 5.35 -8.62 -12.86
C LEU A 74 4.27 -9.46 -13.56
N TYR A 75 4.46 -9.79 -14.84
CA TYR A 75 3.51 -10.62 -15.59
C TYR A 75 3.39 -12.03 -15.04
N LEU A 76 4.49 -12.63 -14.56
CA LEU A 76 4.44 -13.90 -13.85
C LEU A 76 3.55 -13.81 -12.61
N GLU A 77 3.67 -12.74 -11.82
CA GLU A 77 2.84 -12.55 -10.64
C GLU A 77 1.36 -12.32 -10.99
N PHE A 78 1.08 -11.58 -12.07
CA PHE A 78 -0.29 -11.47 -12.58
C PHE A 78 -0.85 -12.83 -12.99
N VAL A 79 -0.07 -13.67 -13.69
CA VAL A 79 -0.48 -15.03 -14.03
C VAL A 79 -0.76 -15.83 -12.76
N ASN A 80 0.15 -15.86 -11.79
CA ASN A 80 -0.04 -16.60 -10.54
C ASN A 80 -1.34 -16.20 -9.83
N ARG A 81 -1.54 -14.90 -9.58
CA ARG A 81 -2.71 -14.40 -8.83
C ARG A 81 -4.01 -14.51 -9.60
N THR A 82 -3.99 -14.30 -10.93
CA THR A 82 -5.19 -14.42 -11.77
C THR A 82 -5.70 -15.86 -11.79
N ASN A 83 -4.81 -16.84 -11.91
CA ASN A 83 -5.20 -18.25 -11.97
C ASN A 83 -5.57 -18.80 -10.58
N GLU A 84 -4.99 -18.27 -9.49
CA GLU A 84 -5.42 -18.59 -8.12
C GLU A 84 -6.85 -18.08 -7.82
N VAL A 85 -7.15 -16.82 -8.17
CA VAL A 85 -8.48 -16.22 -7.93
C VAL A 85 -9.52 -16.78 -8.89
N GLY A 86 -9.14 -17.00 -10.16
CA GLY A 86 -10.05 -17.32 -11.25
C GLY A 86 -10.70 -16.07 -11.86
N VAL A 87 -11.16 -16.19 -13.10
CA VAL A 87 -11.77 -15.08 -13.84
C VAL A 87 -13.17 -15.44 -14.29
N ASP A 88 -14.12 -14.61 -13.92
CA ASP A 88 -15.50 -14.70 -14.40
C ASP A 88 -15.61 -14.05 -15.78
N PHE A 89 -15.86 -14.89 -16.80
CA PHE A 89 -15.95 -14.43 -18.19
C PHE A 89 -17.21 -13.63 -18.47
N ASN A 90 -18.33 -13.94 -17.82
CA ASN A 90 -19.56 -13.19 -18.01
C ASN A 90 -19.40 -11.77 -17.47
N ARG A 91 -18.74 -11.62 -16.31
CA ARG A 91 -18.35 -10.31 -15.77
C ARG A 91 -17.35 -9.58 -16.68
N ALA A 92 -16.37 -10.28 -17.24
CA ALA A 92 -15.39 -9.72 -18.19
C ALA A 92 -16.04 -9.24 -19.50
N VAL A 93 -17.10 -9.91 -19.95
CA VAL A 93 -17.88 -9.52 -21.12
C VAL A 93 -18.77 -8.31 -20.81
N GLN A 94 -19.42 -8.31 -19.64
CA GLN A 94 -20.35 -7.26 -19.22
C GLN A 94 -19.65 -5.94 -18.88
N PHE A 95 -18.51 -6.00 -18.18
CA PHE A 95 -17.80 -4.83 -17.70
C PHE A 95 -16.43 -4.70 -18.38
N ASN A 96 -16.21 -3.62 -19.15
CA ASN A 96 -14.95 -3.45 -19.88
C ASN A 96 -13.70 -3.39 -18.97
N HIS A 97 -13.84 -2.87 -17.76
CA HIS A 97 -12.72 -2.74 -16.82
C HIS A 97 -12.29 -4.09 -16.21
N THR A 98 -13.09 -5.16 -16.28
CA THR A 98 -12.66 -6.50 -15.84
C THR A 98 -12.05 -7.32 -16.97
N ALA A 99 -12.25 -6.93 -18.22
CA ALA A 99 -11.81 -7.69 -19.40
C ALA A 99 -10.28 -7.83 -19.51
N ASN A 100 -9.50 -6.85 -19.00
CA ASN A 100 -8.05 -6.89 -19.16
C ASN A 100 -7.37 -8.03 -18.39
N LEU A 101 -8.03 -8.54 -17.35
CA LEU A 101 -7.53 -9.66 -16.54
C LEU A 101 -7.45 -10.98 -17.32
N VAL A 102 -8.30 -11.15 -18.34
CA VAL A 102 -8.41 -12.37 -19.16
C VAL A 102 -7.08 -12.73 -19.83
N GLN A 103 -6.23 -11.73 -20.13
CA GLN A 103 -4.94 -11.99 -20.77
C GLN A 103 -3.97 -12.81 -19.91
N PHE A 104 -4.15 -12.80 -18.58
CA PHE A 104 -3.26 -13.45 -17.61
C PHE A 104 -3.69 -14.87 -17.27
N ILE A 105 -4.80 -15.34 -17.84
CA ILE A 105 -5.20 -16.75 -17.72
C ILE A 105 -4.23 -17.59 -18.52
N CYS A 106 -3.86 -18.74 -17.94
CA CYS A 106 -2.98 -19.72 -18.56
C CYS A 106 -3.33 -19.94 -20.05
N SER A 107 -2.33 -19.79 -20.92
CA SER A 107 -2.42 -19.99 -22.38
C SER A 107 -3.26 -19.01 -23.22
N LEU A 108 -3.87 -17.97 -22.64
CA LEU A 108 -4.64 -16.96 -23.41
C LEU A 108 -3.77 -15.83 -23.96
N GLY A 109 -3.12 -15.06 -23.09
CA GLY A 109 -2.42 -13.83 -23.49
C GLY A 109 -3.37 -12.78 -24.09
N PRO A 110 -2.83 -11.60 -24.50
CA PRO A 110 -3.66 -10.47 -24.92
C PRO A 110 -4.45 -10.77 -26.20
N ARG A 111 -3.85 -11.49 -27.16
CA ARG A 111 -4.47 -11.80 -28.45
C ARG A 111 -5.64 -12.78 -28.32
N LYS A 112 -5.46 -13.92 -27.62
CA LYS A 112 -6.55 -14.91 -27.50
C LYS A 112 -7.60 -14.43 -26.51
N GLY A 113 -7.19 -13.80 -25.39
CA GLY A 113 -8.13 -13.23 -24.43
C GLY A 113 -9.07 -12.20 -25.07
N GLY A 114 -8.51 -11.25 -25.85
CA GLY A 114 -9.31 -10.28 -26.61
C GLY A 114 -10.24 -10.92 -27.65
N PHE A 115 -9.76 -11.96 -28.35
CA PHE A 115 -10.59 -12.71 -29.30
C PHE A 115 -11.79 -13.38 -28.63
N LEU A 116 -11.59 -14.01 -27.47
CA LEU A 116 -12.66 -14.69 -26.73
C LEU A 116 -13.72 -13.71 -26.25
N ILE A 117 -13.32 -12.60 -25.63
CA ILE A 117 -14.26 -11.56 -25.17
C ILE A 117 -15.04 -10.98 -26.34
N LYS A 118 -14.38 -10.69 -27.47
CA LYS A 118 -15.06 -10.21 -28.68
C LYS A 118 -16.06 -11.22 -29.23
N THR A 119 -15.71 -12.51 -29.22
CA THR A 119 -16.57 -13.59 -29.72
C THR A 119 -17.84 -13.70 -28.87
N LEU A 120 -17.70 -13.73 -27.55
CA LEU A 120 -18.84 -13.80 -26.62
C LEU A 120 -19.76 -12.57 -26.76
N LYS A 121 -19.18 -11.36 -26.87
CA LYS A 121 -19.94 -10.13 -27.15
C LYS A 121 -20.71 -10.20 -28.46
N THR A 122 -20.09 -10.72 -29.52
CA THR A 122 -20.71 -10.80 -30.86
C THR A 122 -21.86 -11.79 -30.90
N CYS A 123 -21.72 -12.92 -30.20
CA CYS A 123 -22.77 -13.92 -30.12
C CYS A 123 -23.93 -13.49 -29.21
N ASN A 124 -23.77 -12.44 -28.40
CA ASN A 124 -24.71 -12.00 -27.36
C ASN A 124 -25.18 -13.18 -26.47
N LYS A 125 -24.25 -14.08 -26.15
CA LYS A 125 -24.49 -15.24 -25.31
C LYS A 125 -23.68 -15.11 -24.03
N GLN A 126 -24.33 -15.36 -22.90
CA GLN A 126 -23.63 -15.64 -21.67
C GLN A 126 -22.98 -17.03 -21.78
N LEU A 127 -21.81 -17.17 -21.16
CA LEU A 127 -21.14 -18.46 -21.04
C LEU A 127 -21.83 -19.24 -19.93
N GLU A 128 -22.54 -20.30 -20.31
CA GLU A 128 -23.34 -21.14 -19.40
C GLU A 128 -22.59 -22.41 -18.99
N SER A 129 -21.68 -22.90 -19.83
CA SER A 129 -20.82 -24.03 -19.52
C SER A 129 -19.42 -23.87 -20.12
N ARG A 130 -18.39 -24.43 -19.45
CA ARG A 130 -17.02 -24.44 -19.97
C ARG A 130 -16.92 -25.17 -21.31
N THR A 131 -17.78 -26.15 -21.57
CA THR A 131 -17.86 -26.84 -22.87
C THR A 131 -18.14 -25.89 -24.05
N GLN A 132 -18.84 -24.78 -23.79
CA GLN A 132 -19.13 -23.75 -24.80
C GLN A 132 -17.87 -23.01 -25.27
N LEU A 133 -16.78 -23.02 -24.49
CA LEU A 133 -15.49 -22.47 -24.93
C LEU A 133 -14.96 -23.23 -26.16
N VAL A 134 -15.18 -24.55 -26.20
CA VAL A 134 -14.78 -25.39 -27.33
C VAL A 134 -15.80 -25.27 -28.46
N THR A 135 -17.10 -25.40 -28.16
CA THR A 135 -18.13 -25.50 -29.20
C THR A 135 -18.47 -24.16 -29.86
N VAL A 136 -18.56 -23.09 -29.06
CA VAL A 136 -18.92 -21.72 -29.50
C VAL A 136 -17.67 -20.92 -29.83
N CYS A 137 -16.72 -20.82 -28.89
CA CYS A 137 -15.53 -19.98 -29.06
C CYS A 137 -14.42 -20.64 -29.90
N LYS A 138 -14.65 -21.88 -30.37
CA LYS A 138 -13.70 -22.65 -31.20
C LYS A 138 -12.31 -22.77 -30.57
N MET A 139 -12.26 -22.87 -29.25
CA MET A 139 -11.02 -23.02 -28.50
C MET A 139 -10.38 -24.38 -28.80
N GLY A 140 -9.09 -24.38 -29.12
CA GLY A 140 -8.34 -25.62 -29.36
C GLY A 140 -8.13 -26.43 -28.08
N PRO A 141 -8.00 -27.77 -28.17
CA PRO A 141 -8.01 -28.66 -27.00
C PRO A 141 -6.87 -28.37 -26.01
N LYS A 142 -5.66 -28.07 -26.50
CA LYS A 142 -4.52 -27.70 -25.64
C LYS A 142 -4.70 -26.36 -24.92
N VAL A 143 -5.45 -25.43 -25.51
CA VAL A 143 -5.72 -24.15 -24.84
C VAL A 143 -6.79 -24.37 -23.78
N PHE A 144 -7.83 -25.13 -24.12
CA PHE A 144 -8.91 -25.48 -23.21
C PHE A 144 -8.40 -26.19 -21.95
N ILE A 145 -7.59 -27.24 -22.09
CA ILE A 145 -7.03 -27.99 -20.94
C ILE A 145 -6.15 -27.12 -20.03
N ASN A 146 -5.52 -26.09 -20.60
CA ASN A 146 -4.65 -25.20 -19.81
C ASN A 146 -5.44 -24.11 -19.08
N CYS A 147 -6.65 -23.74 -19.54
CA CYS A 147 -7.36 -22.58 -19.01
C CYS A 147 -8.68 -22.92 -18.29
N ALA A 148 -9.30 -24.08 -18.56
CA ALA A 148 -10.68 -24.34 -18.16
C ALA A 148 -10.90 -24.22 -16.65
N GLY A 149 -9.98 -24.74 -15.82
CA GLY A 149 -10.09 -24.66 -14.35
C GLY A 149 -9.98 -23.25 -13.76
N PHE A 150 -9.47 -22.28 -14.53
CA PHE A 150 -9.32 -20.89 -14.11
C PHE A 150 -10.46 -19.99 -14.59
N ILE A 151 -11.34 -20.52 -15.44
CA ILE A 151 -12.52 -19.81 -15.95
C ILE A 151 -13.69 -20.10 -15.02
N LYS A 152 -14.10 -19.07 -14.29
CA LYS A 152 -15.25 -19.13 -13.39
C LYS A 152 -16.53 -18.87 -14.18
N ILE A 153 -17.55 -19.69 -13.91
CA ILE A 153 -18.93 -19.43 -14.35
C ILE A 153 -19.78 -19.39 -13.08
N ASP A 154 -20.47 -18.28 -12.84
CA ASP A 154 -21.37 -18.18 -11.69
C ASP A 154 -22.68 -18.94 -11.97
N THR A 155 -22.65 -20.25 -11.74
CA THR A 155 -23.77 -21.16 -11.98
C THR A 155 -24.99 -20.85 -11.12
N ALA A 156 -24.80 -20.26 -9.94
CA ALA A 156 -25.92 -19.85 -9.07
C ALA A 156 -26.73 -18.72 -9.72
N SER A 157 -26.06 -17.71 -10.27
CA SER A 157 -26.73 -16.60 -10.97
C SER A 157 -27.41 -17.03 -12.28
N LEU A 158 -26.87 -18.06 -12.95
CA LEU A 158 -27.37 -18.54 -14.24
C LEU A 158 -28.54 -19.52 -14.11
N GLY A 159 -28.63 -20.27 -13.00
CA GLY A 159 -29.69 -21.24 -12.76
C GLY A 159 -31.09 -20.61 -12.71
N GLU A 160 -31.18 -19.33 -12.35
CA GLU A 160 -32.44 -18.58 -12.37
C GLU A 160 -32.83 -18.10 -13.79
N SER A 161 -31.87 -18.00 -14.71
CA SER A 161 -32.06 -17.39 -16.04
C SER A 161 -32.14 -18.36 -17.21
N THR A 162 -31.68 -19.61 -17.04
CA THR A 162 -31.46 -20.54 -18.16
C THR A 162 -32.20 -21.86 -17.94
N GLN A 163 -32.82 -22.40 -19.01
CA GLN A 163 -33.55 -23.69 -19.00
C GLN A 163 -32.65 -24.91 -19.28
N THR A 164 -31.36 -24.69 -19.45
CA THR A 164 -30.34 -25.70 -19.77
C THR A 164 -29.80 -26.27 -18.48
N TYR A 165 -29.56 -27.58 -18.44
CA TYR A 165 -28.83 -28.22 -17.33
C TYR A 165 -27.46 -27.55 -17.16
N LEU A 166 -27.19 -27.06 -15.94
CA LEU A 166 -25.93 -26.41 -15.59
C LEU A 166 -25.04 -27.41 -14.85
N GLU A 167 -23.83 -27.58 -15.34
CA GLU A 167 -22.81 -28.35 -14.64
C GLU A 167 -22.36 -27.56 -13.40
N VAL A 168 -22.70 -28.05 -12.20
CA VAL A 168 -22.49 -27.29 -10.96
C VAL A 168 -21.00 -27.10 -10.66
N LEU A 169 -20.16 -28.03 -11.15
CA LEU A 169 -18.71 -27.95 -11.06
C LEU A 169 -18.08 -26.86 -11.95
N ASP A 170 -18.80 -26.28 -12.92
CA ASP A 170 -18.32 -25.10 -13.67
C ASP A 170 -18.22 -23.85 -12.75
N GLY A 171 -18.92 -23.89 -11.61
CA GLY A 171 -18.84 -22.90 -10.54
C GLY A 171 -17.77 -23.16 -9.49
N SER A 172 -16.83 -24.07 -9.72
CA SER A 172 -15.70 -24.39 -8.82
C SER A 172 -14.36 -24.42 -9.56
N ARG A 173 -13.23 -24.51 -8.85
CA ARG A 173 -11.90 -24.69 -9.48
C ARG A 173 -11.64 -26.10 -9.99
N VAL A 174 -12.56 -27.04 -9.78
CA VAL A 174 -12.40 -28.41 -10.27
C VAL A 174 -12.26 -28.35 -11.80
N HIS A 175 -11.19 -28.95 -12.32
CA HIS A 175 -10.94 -28.99 -13.74
C HIS A 175 -11.89 -29.99 -14.43
N PRO A 176 -12.41 -29.73 -15.65
CA PRO A 176 -13.31 -30.66 -16.34
C PRO A 176 -12.78 -32.10 -16.51
N GLU A 177 -11.46 -32.28 -16.51
CA GLU A 177 -10.83 -33.62 -16.56
C GLU A 177 -11.05 -34.46 -15.29
N ALA A 178 -11.45 -33.82 -14.19
CA ALA A 178 -11.64 -34.43 -12.88
C ALA A 178 -13.11 -34.43 -12.44
N TYR A 179 -14.05 -34.06 -13.32
CA TYR A 179 -15.49 -34.05 -13.01
C TYR A 179 -16.00 -35.44 -12.64
N GLU A 180 -15.56 -36.46 -13.38
CA GLU A 180 -15.90 -37.85 -13.07
C GLU A 180 -15.44 -38.26 -11.66
N TRP A 181 -14.31 -37.72 -11.17
CA TRP A 181 -13.80 -38.03 -9.84
C TRP A 181 -14.58 -37.31 -8.76
N ALA A 182 -14.94 -36.05 -8.97
CA ALA A 182 -15.82 -35.32 -8.06
C ALA A 182 -17.19 -36.00 -7.93
N GLN A 183 -17.75 -36.50 -9.04
CA GLN A 183 -19.01 -37.25 -9.06
C GLN A 183 -18.89 -38.56 -8.27
N LYS A 184 -17.85 -39.36 -8.50
CA LYS A 184 -17.61 -40.60 -7.73
C LYS A 184 -17.42 -40.33 -6.25
N MET A 185 -16.63 -39.32 -5.89
CA MET A 185 -16.45 -38.90 -4.50
C MET A 185 -17.79 -38.57 -3.83
N ALA A 186 -18.71 -37.92 -4.55
CA ALA A 186 -20.03 -37.60 -4.02
C ALA A 186 -20.91 -38.84 -3.82
N VAL A 187 -20.93 -39.74 -4.79
CA VAL A 187 -21.68 -41.02 -4.71
C VAL A 187 -21.17 -41.87 -3.55
N ASP A 188 -19.86 -42.04 -3.44
CA ASP A 188 -19.23 -42.84 -2.38
C ASP A 188 -19.48 -42.25 -0.99
N ALA A 189 -19.38 -40.92 -0.85
CA ALA A 189 -19.62 -40.24 0.43
C ALA A 189 -21.10 -40.30 0.89
N LEU A 190 -22.03 -40.52 -0.04
CA LEU A 190 -23.45 -40.69 0.28
C LEU A 190 -23.84 -42.15 0.48
N GLU A 191 -22.91 -43.09 0.29
CA GLU A 191 -23.16 -44.54 0.33
C GLU A 191 -24.36 -44.96 -0.56
N TYR A 192 -24.52 -44.31 -1.72
CA TYR A 192 -25.57 -44.69 -2.66
C TYR A 192 -25.35 -46.12 -3.13
N ASP A 193 -26.41 -46.94 -3.12
CA ASP A 193 -26.34 -48.33 -3.53
C ASP A 193 -26.16 -48.43 -5.05
N ASP A 194 -24.99 -48.90 -5.50
CA ASP A 194 -24.61 -49.12 -6.91
C ASP A 194 -25.62 -49.95 -7.71
N THR A 195 -26.53 -50.65 -7.03
CA THR A 195 -27.55 -51.51 -7.64
C THR A 195 -28.90 -50.84 -7.91
N SER A 196 -29.08 -49.60 -7.45
CA SER A 196 -30.31 -48.83 -7.67
C SER A 196 -30.18 -47.91 -8.89
N ASP A 197 -31.19 -47.92 -9.77
CA ASP A 197 -31.33 -46.96 -10.89
C ASP A 197 -31.43 -45.48 -10.40
N ASP A 198 -31.44 -45.25 -9.08
CA ASP A 198 -31.52 -43.95 -8.40
C ASP A 198 -30.15 -43.28 -8.16
N ALA A 199 -29.02 -43.94 -8.46
CA ALA A 199 -27.68 -43.36 -8.31
C ALA A 199 -27.37 -42.34 -9.43
N ASN A 200 -28.08 -41.20 -9.45
CA ASN A 200 -27.77 -40.08 -10.34
C ASN A 200 -26.55 -39.31 -9.81
N PRO A 201 -25.38 -39.34 -10.46
CA PRO A 201 -24.17 -38.68 -9.96
C PRO A 201 -24.31 -37.16 -9.85
N ALA A 202 -25.17 -36.56 -10.69
CA ALA A 202 -25.49 -35.15 -10.60
C ALA A 202 -26.28 -34.82 -9.32
N GLY A 203 -27.27 -35.64 -8.97
CA GLY A 203 -28.06 -35.46 -7.75
C GLY A 203 -27.21 -35.66 -6.48
N ALA A 204 -26.28 -36.62 -6.52
CA ALA A 204 -25.31 -36.82 -5.44
C ALA A 204 -24.44 -35.58 -5.21
N LEU A 205 -23.95 -34.95 -6.28
CA LEU A 205 -23.20 -33.70 -6.18
C LEU A 205 -24.02 -32.56 -5.58
N ASP A 206 -25.28 -32.40 -6.00
CA ASP A 206 -26.17 -31.38 -5.45
C ASP A 206 -26.39 -31.59 -3.95
N GLU A 207 -26.64 -32.83 -3.52
CA GLU A 207 -26.81 -33.16 -2.10
C GLU A 207 -25.54 -32.89 -1.28
N ILE A 208 -24.37 -33.20 -1.82
CA ILE A 208 -23.07 -32.92 -1.18
C ILE A 208 -22.82 -31.42 -1.09
N LEU A 209 -23.22 -30.63 -2.08
CA LEU A 209 -23.09 -29.17 -2.03
C LEU A 209 -24.03 -28.53 -1.01
N GLU A 210 -25.19 -29.14 -0.74
CA GLU A 210 -26.07 -28.74 0.35
C GLU A 210 -25.50 -29.15 1.73
N ASN A 211 -24.88 -30.33 1.82
CA ASN A 211 -24.34 -30.89 3.06
C ASN A 211 -22.87 -31.33 2.93
N PRO A 212 -21.92 -30.39 2.83
CA PRO A 212 -20.51 -30.69 2.56
C PRO A 212 -19.80 -31.47 3.68
N GLU A 213 -20.37 -31.48 4.89
CA GLU A 213 -19.83 -32.21 6.04
C GLU A 213 -19.69 -33.72 5.78
N LYS A 214 -20.52 -34.30 4.91
CA LYS A 214 -20.48 -35.74 4.57
C LYS A 214 -19.17 -36.15 3.88
N LEU A 215 -18.46 -35.22 3.24
CA LEU A 215 -17.16 -35.49 2.62
C LEU A 215 -16.01 -35.67 3.62
N LYS A 216 -16.22 -35.37 4.91
CA LYS A 216 -15.16 -35.49 5.94
C LYS A 216 -14.83 -36.93 6.28
N ASP A 217 -15.83 -37.80 6.20
CA ASP A 217 -15.71 -39.21 6.56
C ASP A 217 -15.08 -40.05 5.44
N LEU A 218 -14.93 -39.48 4.24
CA LEU A 218 -14.30 -40.11 3.09
C LEU A 218 -12.78 -40.15 3.23
N ASP A 219 -12.21 -41.36 3.23
CA ASP A 219 -10.76 -41.59 3.21
C ASP A 219 -10.19 -41.36 1.80
N LEU A 220 -9.71 -40.14 1.56
CA LEU A 220 -9.15 -39.73 0.27
C LEU A 220 -7.83 -40.43 -0.06
N ASP A 221 -7.07 -40.86 0.94
CA ASP A 221 -5.77 -41.51 0.71
C ASP A 221 -6.01 -42.93 0.18
N ALA A 222 -6.96 -43.67 0.78
CA ALA A 222 -7.39 -44.97 0.27
C ALA A 222 -7.99 -44.87 -1.14
N PHE A 223 -8.82 -43.84 -1.39
CA PHE A 223 -9.38 -43.60 -2.72
C PHE A 223 -8.30 -43.27 -3.76
N ALA A 224 -7.29 -42.48 -3.39
CA ALA A 224 -6.15 -42.16 -4.26
C ALA A 224 -5.32 -43.40 -4.62
N GLU A 225 -5.06 -44.29 -3.65
CA GLU A 225 -4.35 -45.55 -3.90
C GLU A 225 -5.11 -46.44 -4.90
N GLU A 226 -6.44 -46.49 -4.81
CA GLU A 226 -7.26 -47.28 -5.71
C GLU A 226 -7.24 -46.71 -7.15
N LEU A 227 -7.31 -45.38 -7.30
CA LEU A 227 -7.13 -44.73 -8.60
C LEU A 227 -5.73 -44.98 -9.20
N GLU A 228 -4.70 -45.02 -8.36
CA GLU A 228 -3.34 -45.32 -8.80
C GLU A 228 -3.22 -46.78 -9.29
N ARG A 229 -3.83 -47.74 -8.59
CA ARG A 229 -3.90 -49.15 -9.01
C ARG A 229 -4.63 -49.33 -10.34
N GLN A 230 -5.66 -48.54 -10.60
CA GLN A 230 -6.41 -48.54 -11.87
C GLN A 230 -5.65 -47.86 -13.03
N GLY A 231 -4.49 -47.24 -12.76
CA GLY A 231 -3.62 -46.64 -13.77
C GLY A 231 -3.88 -45.17 -14.07
N TYR A 232 -4.67 -44.47 -13.25
CA TYR A 232 -4.92 -43.02 -13.42
C TYR A 232 -3.82 -42.14 -12.80
N GLY A 233 -2.84 -42.76 -12.12
CA GLY A 233 -1.73 -42.10 -11.44
C GLY A 233 -2.11 -41.56 -10.06
N ASN A 234 -1.14 -40.97 -9.36
CA ASN A 234 -1.35 -40.41 -8.03
C ASN A 234 -2.16 -39.09 -8.12
N LYS A 235 -3.40 -39.14 -7.62
CA LYS A 235 -4.35 -38.01 -7.61
C LYS A 235 -4.66 -37.50 -6.21
N SER A 236 -3.87 -37.88 -5.19
CA SER A 236 -4.11 -37.51 -3.78
C SER A 236 -4.39 -36.01 -3.61
N ILE A 237 -3.46 -35.14 -4.03
CA ILE A 237 -3.61 -33.67 -3.94
C ILE A 237 -4.88 -33.19 -4.66
N THR A 238 -5.14 -33.69 -5.86
CA THR A 238 -6.33 -33.31 -6.65
C THR A 238 -7.63 -33.64 -5.92
N LEU A 239 -7.70 -34.78 -5.21
CA LEU A 239 -8.88 -35.16 -4.44
C LEU A 239 -9.08 -34.25 -3.22
N TYR A 240 -7.99 -33.88 -2.53
CA TYR A 240 -8.05 -32.89 -1.45
C TYR A 240 -8.53 -31.53 -1.94
N ASP A 241 -8.06 -31.09 -3.11
CA ASP A 241 -8.50 -29.83 -3.75
C ASP A 241 -9.98 -29.91 -4.17
N ILE A 242 -10.42 -31.02 -4.74
CA ILE A 242 -11.84 -31.26 -5.07
C ILE A 242 -12.70 -31.16 -3.80
N ARG A 243 -12.32 -31.85 -2.72
CA ARG A 243 -13.05 -31.77 -1.44
C ARG A 243 -13.11 -30.34 -0.92
N ALA A 244 -12.01 -29.59 -1.00
CA ALA A 244 -11.97 -28.19 -0.56
C ALA A 244 -12.92 -27.31 -1.38
N GLU A 245 -12.97 -27.51 -2.70
CA GLU A 245 -13.86 -26.77 -3.61
C GLU A 245 -15.32 -27.17 -3.46
N LEU A 246 -15.64 -28.44 -3.19
CA LEU A 246 -17.01 -28.87 -2.88
C LEU A 246 -17.50 -28.27 -1.55
N ASN A 247 -16.62 -28.13 -0.55
CA ASN A 247 -16.97 -27.45 0.70
C ASN A 247 -17.23 -25.94 0.50
N HIS A 248 -16.33 -25.27 -0.24
CA HIS A 248 -16.42 -23.84 -0.50
C HIS A 248 -15.96 -23.49 -1.92
N LYS A 249 -16.93 -23.46 -2.85
CA LYS A 249 -16.70 -23.15 -4.26
C LYS A 249 -16.02 -21.80 -4.45
N TYR A 250 -14.91 -21.78 -5.20
CA TYR A 250 -14.14 -20.57 -5.50
C TYR A 250 -13.84 -19.70 -4.28
N LYS A 251 -13.54 -20.31 -3.12
CA LYS A 251 -13.13 -19.56 -1.93
C LYS A 251 -11.97 -18.63 -2.27
N ASP A 252 -12.07 -17.36 -1.86
CA ASP A 252 -10.99 -16.40 -2.04
C ASP A 252 -9.91 -16.70 -1.00
N LEU A 253 -8.71 -17.05 -1.48
CA LEU A 253 -7.55 -17.38 -0.66
C LEU A 253 -6.63 -16.16 -0.43
N ARG A 254 -6.95 -15.02 -1.06
CA ARG A 254 -6.18 -13.79 -0.89
C ARG A 254 -6.26 -13.29 0.56
N THR A 255 -5.23 -12.56 0.96
CA THR A 255 -5.24 -11.86 2.24
C THR A 255 -6.37 -10.83 2.28
N PRO A 256 -7.22 -10.82 3.32
CA PRO A 256 -8.26 -9.83 3.47
C PRO A 256 -7.71 -8.41 3.49
N TYR A 257 -8.47 -7.46 2.94
CA TYR A 257 -8.11 -6.05 2.99
C TYR A 257 -8.02 -5.55 4.43
N ARG A 258 -6.94 -4.83 4.75
CA ARG A 258 -6.80 -4.06 5.98
C ARG A 258 -6.66 -2.57 5.67
N PRO A 259 -7.33 -1.70 6.44
CA PRO A 259 -7.08 -0.26 6.33
C PRO A 259 -5.63 0.05 6.73
N PRO A 260 -5.05 1.13 6.18
CA PRO A 260 -3.69 1.53 6.53
C PRO A 260 -3.62 1.94 8.00
N ASN A 261 -2.52 1.61 8.66
CA ASN A 261 -2.24 2.06 10.03
C ASN A 261 -1.77 3.54 10.03
N THR A 262 -1.63 4.15 11.21
CA THR A 262 -1.25 5.57 11.32
C THR A 262 0.11 5.87 10.68
N GLU A 263 1.07 4.95 10.79
CA GLU A 263 2.41 5.09 10.21
C GLU A 263 2.37 5.02 8.68
N GLU A 264 1.62 4.09 8.12
CA GLU A 264 1.38 3.96 6.68
C GLU A 264 0.65 5.21 6.15
N VAL A 265 -0.34 5.73 6.87
CA VAL A 265 -1.01 6.99 6.51
C VAL A 265 -0.03 8.16 6.54
N PHE A 266 0.84 8.21 7.55
CA PHE A 266 1.90 9.21 7.62
C PHE A 266 2.81 9.13 6.39
N ASN A 267 3.36 7.95 6.09
CA ASN A 267 4.22 7.72 4.93
C ASN A 267 3.51 8.03 3.60
N MET A 268 2.23 7.66 3.45
CA MET A 268 1.45 7.95 2.24
C MET A 268 1.27 9.45 1.99
N LEU A 269 1.05 10.24 3.05
CA LEU A 269 0.79 11.68 2.96
C LEU A 269 2.08 12.51 2.87
N THR A 270 3.12 12.12 3.59
CA THR A 270 4.41 12.83 3.61
C THR A 270 5.34 12.38 2.49
N LYS A 271 5.08 11.20 1.90
CA LYS A 271 5.95 10.51 0.93
C LYS A 271 7.36 10.24 1.49
N GLU A 272 7.45 10.14 2.80
CA GLU A 272 8.67 9.75 3.51
C GLU A 272 8.61 8.27 3.88
N VAL A 273 9.78 7.64 3.96
CA VAL A 273 9.95 6.28 4.44
C VAL A 273 10.85 6.27 5.69
N PRO A 274 10.77 5.26 6.56
CA PRO A 274 11.61 5.17 7.76
C PRO A 274 13.12 5.27 7.45
N GLU A 275 13.57 4.90 6.25
CA GLU A 275 14.97 5.00 5.82
C GLU A 275 15.38 6.44 5.46
N THR A 276 14.46 7.27 4.95
CA THR A 276 14.74 8.68 4.63
C THR A 276 14.48 9.60 5.81
N PHE A 277 13.49 9.25 6.64
CA PHE A 277 12.94 10.07 7.71
C PHE A 277 12.93 9.33 9.05
N TYR A 278 14.05 9.44 9.78
CA TYR A 278 14.24 8.78 11.07
C TYR A 278 14.82 9.73 12.12
N ILE A 279 14.74 9.31 13.38
CA ILE A 279 15.29 10.05 14.51
C ILE A 279 16.81 10.12 14.40
N GLY A 280 17.37 11.33 14.40
CA GLY A 280 18.79 11.61 14.20
C GLY A 280 19.13 12.12 12.80
N LYS A 281 18.21 11.99 11.84
CA LYS A 281 18.40 12.50 10.48
C LYS A 281 18.56 14.02 10.49
N ARG A 282 19.59 14.52 9.80
CA ARG A 282 19.79 15.95 9.55
C ARG A 282 18.97 16.40 8.34
N ILE A 283 18.10 17.37 8.55
CA ILE A 283 17.18 17.93 7.57
C ILE A 283 17.28 19.45 7.53
N LEU A 284 16.81 20.05 6.44
CA LEU A 284 16.67 21.50 6.31
C LEU A 284 15.24 21.88 6.67
N VAL A 285 15.08 22.94 7.48
CA VAL A 285 13.79 23.42 7.93
C VAL A 285 13.68 24.93 7.77
N VAL A 286 12.48 25.42 7.47
CA VAL A 286 12.19 26.86 7.36
C VAL A 286 11.48 27.34 8.60
N VAL A 287 11.95 28.44 9.18
CA VAL A 287 11.34 29.03 10.36
C VAL A 287 10.05 29.74 9.98
N THR A 288 8.93 29.29 10.53
CA THR A 288 7.61 29.88 10.26
C THR A 288 7.20 30.90 11.31
N GLY A 289 7.62 30.72 12.56
CA GLY A 289 7.28 31.63 13.64
C GLY A 289 7.86 31.19 14.97
N ILE A 290 7.61 32.00 15.99
CA ILE A 290 8.03 31.69 17.37
C ILE A 290 6.79 31.24 18.14
N ALA A 291 6.95 30.21 18.96
CA ALA A 291 5.91 29.73 19.85
C ALA A 291 6.11 30.38 21.22
N CYS A 292 5.14 31.20 21.62
CA CYS A 292 5.11 31.80 22.93
C CYS A 292 3.94 31.21 23.73
N ARG A 293 4.16 30.99 25.02
CA ARG A 293 3.13 30.53 25.95
C ARG A 293 2.67 31.71 26.78
N LYS A 294 1.39 32.03 26.65
CA LYS A 294 0.74 33.05 27.48
C LYS A 294 0.86 32.68 28.96
N PRO A 295 1.19 33.64 29.84
CA PRO A 295 1.21 33.40 31.28
C PRO A 295 -0.19 33.06 31.78
N LYS A 296 -0.28 32.18 32.77
CA LYS A 296 -1.54 31.89 33.48
C LYS A 296 -1.85 33.01 34.48
N ASN A 297 -3.11 33.17 34.89
CA ASN A 297 -3.54 34.21 35.85
C ASN A 297 -2.70 34.19 37.15
N ASP A 298 -2.45 33.02 37.73
CA ASP A 298 -1.61 32.90 38.94
C ASP A 298 -0.16 33.39 38.75
N GLN A 299 0.35 33.32 37.51
CA GLN A 299 1.69 33.79 37.17
C GLN A 299 1.71 35.30 36.96
N LEU A 300 0.61 35.88 36.46
CA LEU A 300 0.42 37.33 36.31
C LEU A 300 0.39 38.03 37.67
N GLU A 301 -0.28 37.44 38.65
CA GLU A 301 -0.37 37.99 40.02
C GLU A 301 0.99 38.02 40.74
N ASN A 302 1.91 37.12 40.38
CA ASN A 302 3.26 37.03 40.94
C ASN A 302 4.34 37.68 40.05
N ALA A 303 3.93 38.45 39.04
CA ALA A 303 4.86 39.06 38.09
C ALA A 303 5.61 40.25 38.73
N ASN A 304 6.94 40.24 38.63
CA ASN A 304 7.80 41.35 39.06
C ASN A 304 8.48 41.99 37.84
N PRO A 305 7.94 43.08 37.28
CA PRO A 305 8.58 43.85 36.22
C PRO A 305 9.92 44.43 36.71
N ILE A 306 10.95 44.33 35.86
CA ILE A 306 12.29 44.81 36.18
C ILE A 306 12.52 46.11 35.40
N ARG A 307 13.01 47.14 36.07
CA ARG A 307 13.44 48.38 35.41
C ARG A 307 14.91 48.26 35.03
N ASN A 308 15.22 48.57 33.78
CA ASN A 308 16.60 48.52 33.30
C ASN A 308 17.31 49.84 33.65
N ASP A 309 18.41 49.77 34.38
CA ASP A 309 19.11 50.95 34.91
C ASP A 309 19.72 51.83 33.81
N ASP A 310 20.11 51.22 32.68
CA ASP A 310 20.74 51.93 31.56
C ASP A 310 19.76 52.68 30.64
N SER A 311 18.55 52.14 30.45
CA SER A 311 17.55 52.72 29.54
C SER A 311 16.43 53.46 30.27
N GLY A 312 16.30 53.30 31.59
CA GLY A 312 15.23 53.90 32.39
C GLY A 312 13.82 53.34 32.12
N LEU A 313 13.69 52.46 31.13
CA LEU A 313 12.46 51.79 30.68
C LEU A 313 12.22 50.49 31.47
N TRP A 314 10.95 50.15 31.61
CA TRP A 314 10.48 48.92 32.23
C TRP A 314 10.49 47.75 31.25
N GLN A 315 10.83 46.57 31.77
CA GLN A 315 10.85 45.32 31.02
C GLN A 315 9.75 44.38 31.52
N CYS A 316 8.99 43.83 30.57
CA CYS A 316 8.04 42.76 30.85
C CYS A 316 8.78 41.45 31.19
N PRO A 317 8.49 40.79 32.32
CA PRO A 317 9.17 39.56 32.75
C PRO A 317 8.82 38.33 31.89
N PHE A 318 7.73 38.37 31.10
CA PHE A 318 7.29 37.23 30.30
C PHE A 318 7.70 37.34 28.83
N CYS A 319 7.39 38.45 28.16
CA CYS A 319 7.73 38.66 26.75
C CYS A 319 9.06 39.39 26.53
N LEU A 320 9.70 39.86 27.60
CA LEU A 320 11.01 40.52 27.60
C LEU A 320 11.11 41.79 26.75
N LYS A 321 9.97 42.35 26.29
CA LYS A 321 9.90 43.69 25.68
C LYS A 321 10.35 44.75 26.68
N LYS A 322 11.17 45.69 26.20
CA LYS A 322 11.84 46.73 27.00
C LYS A 322 11.33 48.15 26.72
N ASP A 323 10.20 48.28 26.05
CA ASP A 323 9.75 49.55 25.46
C ASP A 323 8.75 50.30 26.36
N PHE A 324 8.62 49.94 27.63
CA PHE A 324 7.60 50.50 28.52
C PHE A 324 8.13 51.69 29.33
N PRO A 325 7.59 52.92 29.16
CA PRO A 325 8.03 54.10 29.91
C PRO A 325 7.66 54.02 31.39
N GLU A 326 6.44 53.56 31.71
CA GLU A 326 5.94 53.49 33.08
C GLU A 326 5.55 52.06 33.49
N LEU A 327 5.51 51.82 34.81
CA LEU A 327 5.10 50.53 35.37
C LEU A 327 3.65 50.19 35.01
N SER A 328 2.76 51.18 34.98
CA SER A 328 1.34 51.01 34.63
C SER A 328 1.16 50.47 33.20
N ASP A 329 2.02 50.88 32.27
CA ASP A 329 1.97 50.39 30.88
C ASP A 329 2.27 48.90 30.77
N VAL A 330 3.11 48.36 31.68
CA VAL A 330 3.40 46.92 31.76
C VAL A 330 2.18 46.15 32.25
N TRP A 331 1.43 46.71 33.20
CA TRP A 331 0.19 46.09 33.70
C TRP A 331 -0.94 46.16 32.66
N SER A 332 -1.09 47.27 31.94
CA SER A 332 -2.02 47.34 30.80
C SER A 332 -1.66 46.33 29.70
N HIS A 333 -0.37 46.10 29.44
CA HIS A 333 0.07 45.07 28.50
C HIS A 333 -0.32 43.63 28.91
N PHE A 334 -0.46 43.38 30.21
CA PHE A 334 -0.95 42.11 30.75
C PHE A 334 -2.47 41.98 30.60
N ASP A 335 -3.20 43.01 31.02
CA ASP A 335 -4.68 43.01 31.05
C ASP A 335 -5.29 42.99 29.64
N ASP A 336 -4.66 43.66 28.67
CA ASP A 336 -5.09 43.68 27.27
C ASP A 336 -4.80 42.36 26.52
N ALA A 337 -4.22 41.36 27.19
CA ALA A 337 -3.76 40.09 26.61
C ALA A 337 -2.82 40.27 25.39
N SER A 338 -2.19 41.45 25.29
CA SER A 338 -1.24 41.85 24.24
C SER A 338 0.13 41.21 24.45
N CYS A 339 0.39 40.68 25.64
CA CYS A 339 1.59 39.91 25.95
C CYS A 339 1.61 38.55 25.22
N PRO A 340 2.58 38.30 24.32
CA PRO A 340 2.74 36.98 23.70
C PRO A 340 3.19 35.92 24.72
N GLY A 341 3.70 36.34 25.88
CA GLY A 341 4.20 35.46 26.95
C GLY A 341 5.62 34.94 26.70
N GLN A 342 6.01 33.91 27.45
CA GLN A 342 7.37 33.37 27.41
C GLN A 342 7.61 32.55 26.15
N ALA A 343 8.73 32.81 25.47
CA ALA A 343 9.11 32.07 24.28
C ALA A 343 9.53 30.63 24.63
N MET A 344 8.72 29.66 24.19
CA MET A 344 8.96 28.23 24.44
C MET A 344 9.88 27.59 23.39
N GLY A 345 9.88 28.14 22.18
CA GLY A 345 10.66 27.61 21.07
C GLY A 345 10.30 28.22 19.74
N VAL A 346 10.84 27.63 18.68
CA VAL A 346 10.66 28.06 17.30
C VAL A 346 9.80 27.03 16.57
N ARG A 347 8.77 27.51 15.88
CA ARG A 347 7.98 26.71 14.92
C ARG A 347 8.68 26.72 13.58
N VAL A 348 8.90 25.53 13.04
CA VAL A 348 9.52 25.34 11.74
C VAL A 348 8.61 24.49 10.87
N ARG A 349 8.84 24.54 9.56
CA ARG A 349 8.14 23.71 8.58
C ARG A 349 9.17 23.03 7.71
N LEU A 350 8.94 21.75 7.43
CA LEU A 350 9.74 20.94 6.53
C LEU A 350 9.19 21.08 5.10
N ASP A 351 10.01 20.74 4.11
CA ASP A 351 9.62 20.79 2.69
C ASP A 351 8.49 19.80 2.35
N ASN A 352 8.41 18.69 3.08
CA ASN A 352 7.34 17.70 2.98
C ASN A 352 6.02 18.14 3.67
N GLY A 353 5.95 19.37 4.18
CA GLY A 353 4.74 19.94 4.79
C GLY A 353 4.54 19.61 6.27
N ILE A 354 5.41 18.78 6.86
CA ILE A 354 5.36 18.45 8.30
C ILE A 354 5.69 19.69 9.14
N SER A 355 4.96 19.84 10.25
CA SER A 355 5.23 20.90 11.22
C SER A 355 6.29 20.47 12.22
N GLY A 356 7.32 21.30 12.41
CA GLY A 356 8.39 21.04 13.36
C GLY A 356 8.39 22.02 14.52
N PHE A 357 8.92 21.58 15.66
CA PHE A 357 9.11 22.40 16.85
C PHE A 357 10.53 22.26 17.38
N ILE A 358 11.22 23.39 17.58
CA ILE A 358 12.55 23.44 18.19
C ILE A 358 12.40 24.12 19.55
N PRO A 359 12.54 23.40 20.68
CA PRO A 359 12.51 24.01 22.01
C PRO A 359 13.61 25.07 22.18
N THR A 360 13.39 26.13 22.97
CA THR A 360 14.39 27.21 23.18
C THR A 360 15.75 26.68 23.64
N LYS A 361 15.75 25.59 24.44
CA LYS A 361 16.95 24.91 24.93
C LYS A 361 17.77 24.21 23.83
N MET A 362 17.14 23.90 22.69
CA MET A 362 17.71 23.13 21.58
C MET A 362 18.08 24.02 20.37
N ILE A 363 18.04 25.35 20.52
CA ILE A 363 18.43 26.29 19.45
C ILE A 363 19.94 26.46 19.37
N SER A 364 20.62 26.53 20.52
CA SER A 364 22.06 26.77 20.60
C SER A 364 22.66 26.09 21.83
N ASP A 365 23.95 25.80 21.77
CA ASP A 365 24.71 25.31 22.93
C ASP A 365 24.84 26.37 24.03
N LYS A 366 24.76 27.66 23.66
CA LYS A 366 24.73 28.77 24.62
C LYS A 366 23.30 28.98 25.11
N HIS A 367 23.16 29.40 26.37
CA HIS A 367 21.85 29.74 26.91
C HIS A 367 21.23 30.91 26.12
N VAL A 368 20.08 30.66 25.49
CA VAL A 368 19.31 31.66 24.74
C VAL A 368 18.07 31.99 25.55
N ILE A 369 17.92 33.27 25.91
CA ILE A 369 16.74 33.76 26.61
C ILE A 369 15.65 34.12 25.58
N ASN A 370 16.03 34.86 24.52
CA ASN A 370 15.14 35.23 23.42
C ASN A 370 15.52 34.50 22.13
N PRO A 371 14.63 33.67 21.57
CA PRO A 371 14.91 32.98 20.30
C PRO A 371 15.00 33.95 19.10
N GLU A 372 14.40 35.14 19.18
CA GLU A 372 14.44 36.18 18.13
C GLU A 372 15.86 36.67 17.84
N ASP A 373 16.75 36.67 18.83
CA ASP A 373 18.14 37.12 18.66
C ASP A 373 18.95 36.19 17.76
N ARG A 374 18.51 34.93 17.64
CA ARG A 374 19.22 33.88 16.92
C ARG A 374 18.56 33.50 15.61
N VAL A 375 17.23 33.58 15.57
CA VAL A 375 16.44 33.03 14.49
C VAL A 375 15.41 34.04 14.02
N LYS A 376 15.37 34.26 12.70
CA LYS A 376 14.38 35.11 12.05
C LYS A 376 13.38 34.26 11.28
N ILE A 377 12.16 34.77 11.15
CA ILE A 377 11.11 34.15 10.34
C ILE A 377 11.57 34.12 8.87
N GLY A 378 11.37 32.99 8.21
CA GLY A 378 11.82 32.72 6.84
C GLY A 378 13.27 32.23 6.71
N LEU A 379 14.03 32.18 7.81
CA LEU A 379 15.39 31.63 7.78
C LEU A 379 15.36 30.11 7.62
N THR A 380 16.24 29.59 6.78
CA THR A 380 16.49 28.15 6.64
C THR A 380 17.56 27.72 7.64
N LEU A 381 17.28 26.64 8.37
CA LEU A 381 18.17 26.08 9.39
C LEU A 381 18.39 24.60 9.14
N HIS A 382 19.59 24.11 9.45
CA HIS A 382 19.82 22.67 9.57
C HIS A 382 19.40 22.23 10.97
N ALA A 383 18.53 21.22 11.04
CA ALA A 383 18.09 20.63 12.28
C ALA A 383 18.19 19.11 12.22
N LYS A 384 18.31 18.46 13.36
CA LYS A 384 18.18 17.01 13.49
C LYS A 384 16.87 16.64 14.15
N ILE A 385 16.26 15.56 13.68
CA ILE A 385 15.04 14.99 14.25
C ILE A 385 15.35 14.32 15.59
N THR A 386 14.67 14.73 16.65
CA THR A 386 14.81 14.13 18.00
C THR A 386 13.63 13.25 18.36
N LYS A 387 12.43 13.60 17.87
CA LYS A 387 11.21 12.81 18.09
C LYS A 387 10.25 13.02 16.92
N ILE A 388 9.56 11.95 16.53
CA ILE A 388 8.51 11.97 15.51
C ILE A 388 7.18 11.63 16.18
N ASP A 389 6.20 12.51 16.05
CA ASP A 389 4.81 12.29 16.47
C ASP A 389 3.96 12.07 15.22
N ILE A 390 3.72 10.79 14.94
CA ILE A 390 3.05 10.31 13.73
C ILE A 390 1.57 10.73 13.72
N GLU A 391 0.91 10.76 14.88
CA GLU A 391 -0.53 11.09 14.97
C GLU A 391 -0.79 12.57 14.66
N ARG A 392 0.13 13.46 15.07
CA ARG A 392 -0.01 14.90 14.92
C ARG A 392 0.65 15.47 13.67
N PHE A 393 1.33 14.63 12.87
CA PHE A 393 2.18 15.07 11.77
C PHE A 393 3.17 16.14 12.22
N ALA A 394 3.80 15.91 13.39
CA ALA A 394 4.65 16.86 14.06
C ALA A 394 6.00 16.25 14.46
N VAL A 395 7.06 17.05 14.41
CA VAL A 395 8.41 16.59 14.78
C VAL A 395 9.10 17.55 15.73
N ASP A 396 9.76 16.99 16.75
CA ASP A 396 10.63 17.77 17.64
C ASP A 396 12.06 17.73 17.12
N LEU A 397 12.65 18.90 17.00
CA LEU A 397 13.91 19.12 16.30
C LEU A 397 14.94 19.79 17.22
N THR A 398 16.21 19.53 16.93
CA THR A 398 17.34 20.23 17.55
C THR A 398 18.20 20.92 16.50
N CYS A 399 18.63 22.15 16.80
CA CYS A 399 19.52 22.97 15.98
C CYS A 399 20.85 23.26 16.69
N ARG A 400 21.14 22.59 17.81
CA ARG A 400 22.41 22.77 18.54
C ARG A 400 23.59 22.35 17.67
N SER A 401 24.65 23.15 17.67
CA SER A 401 25.86 22.85 16.89
C SER A 401 26.51 21.54 17.34
N SER A 402 26.46 21.21 18.64
CA SER A 402 26.88 19.92 19.18
C SER A 402 26.13 18.72 18.57
N ASP A 403 24.79 18.79 18.56
CA ASP A 403 23.93 17.73 18.04
C ASP A 403 24.09 17.59 16.51
N LEU A 404 24.17 18.71 15.79
CA LEU A 404 24.36 18.72 14.33
C LEU A 404 25.66 18.04 13.90
N CYS A 405 26.75 18.26 14.65
CA CYS A 405 28.04 17.60 14.44
C CYS A 405 28.10 16.17 14.99
N ASP A 406 27.05 15.70 15.68
CA ASP A 406 26.99 14.39 16.35
C ASP A 406 28.20 14.11 17.24
N LYS A 407 28.64 15.09 18.03
CA LYS A 407 29.87 14.96 18.84
C LYS A 407 29.81 13.81 19.84
N ASN A 408 28.61 13.39 20.25
CA ASN A 408 28.38 12.32 21.20
C ASN A 408 28.18 10.94 20.52
N ASN A 409 28.21 10.86 19.18
CA ASN A 409 27.89 9.65 18.41
C ASN A 409 26.55 9.00 18.79
N GLU A 410 25.56 9.81 19.17
CA GLU A 410 24.24 9.31 19.60
C GLU A 410 23.37 8.88 18.42
N TRP A 411 23.65 9.42 17.22
CA TRP A 411 22.74 9.33 16.07
C TRP A 411 23.37 8.66 14.83
N ARG A 412 24.63 8.21 14.91
CA ARG A 412 25.28 7.49 13.82
C ARG A 412 24.72 6.08 13.71
N SER A 413 24.41 5.66 12.49
CA SER A 413 24.13 4.26 12.20
C SER A 413 25.34 3.40 12.58
N PRO A 414 25.12 2.20 13.12
CA PRO A 414 26.19 1.24 13.38
C PRO A 414 26.96 0.97 12.08
N LYS A 415 28.30 0.99 12.16
CA LYS A 415 29.16 0.58 11.05
C LYS A 415 29.06 -0.93 10.88
N ASP A 416 29.01 -1.39 9.64
CA ASP A 416 28.99 -2.82 9.34
C ASP A 416 30.35 -3.48 9.61
N LEU A 417 30.40 -4.81 9.51
CA LEU A 417 31.60 -5.61 9.77
C LEU A 417 32.72 -5.36 8.75
N TYR A 418 32.36 -4.97 7.53
CA TYR A 418 33.28 -4.79 6.41
C TYR A 418 33.63 -3.32 6.17
N TYR A 419 33.22 -2.43 7.08
CA TYR A 419 33.48 -1.01 7.00
C TYR A 419 34.99 -0.75 7.06
N ASP A 420 35.51 -0.05 6.05
CA ASP A 420 36.93 0.26 5.97
C ASP A 420 37.28 1.45 6.88
N TYR A 421 37.59 1.14 8.13
CA TYR A 421 38.05 2.11 9.12
C TYR A 421 39.36 2.79 8.72
N GLU A 422 40.24 2.11 7.97
CA GLU A 422 41.52 2.68 7.55
C GLU A 422 41.33 3.74 6.47
N ALA A 423 40.42 3.49 5.52
CA ALA A 423 40.06 4.46 4.50
C ALA A 423 39.42 5.70 5.12
N GLU A 424 38.44 5.53 6.01
CA GLU A 424 37.79 6.65 6.70
C GLU A 424 38.81 7.49 7.51
N GLU A 425 39.75 6.86 8.21
CA GLU A 425 40.77 7.60 8.97
C GLU A 425 41.71 8.39 8.04
N LYS A 426 42.04 7.84 6.86
CA LYS A 426 42.83 8.55 5.85
C LYS A 426 42.06 9.75 5.31
N ASP A 427 40.79 9.58 4.99
CA ASP A 427 39.93 10.67 4.51
C ASP A 427 39.79 11.78 5.56
N HIS A 428 39.57 11.43 6.83
CA HIS A 428 39.54 12.40 7.92
C HIS A 428 40.86 13.18 8.08
N LYS A 429 42.01 12.52 7.94
CA LYS A 429 43.32 13.20 7.97
C LYS A 429 43.47 14.19 6.81
N ILE A 430 42.97 13.85 5.63
CA ILE A 430 42.98 14.72 4.45
C ILE A 430 42.06 15.94 4.68
N GLU A 431 40.84 15.72 5.17
CA GLU A 431 39.89 16.80 5.50
C GLU A 431 40.46 17.74 6.56
N ASP A 432 41.04 17.20 7.64
CA ASP A 432 41.66 17.99 8.71
C ASP A 432 42.85 18.81 8.21
N ALA A 433 43.67 18.23 7.31
CA ALA A 433 44.78 18.94 6.69
C ALA A 433 44.28 20.07 5.80
N ALA A 434 43.22 19.85 5.02
CA ALA A 434 42.59 20.86 4.17
C ALA A 434 41.96 21.99 5.01
N ALA A 435 41.24 21.66 6.09
CA ALA A 435 40.66 22.64 7.01
C ALA A 435 41.74 23.50 7.70
N LYS A 436 42.88 22.90 8.08
CA LYS A 436 44.04 23.62 8.62
C LYS A 436 44.70 24.53 7.58
N GLN A 437 44.71 24.16 6.30
CA GLN A 437 45.19 25.03 5.23
C GLN A 437 44.24 26.20 4.96
N GLN A 438 42.93 25.95 4.88
CA GLN A 438 41.93 27.01 4.69
C GLN A 438 41.93 28.02 5.84
N SER A 439 41.99 27.56 7.10
CA SER A 439 42.08 28.46 8.26
C SER A 439 43.37 29.30 8.30
N ARG A 440 44.45 28.84 7.67
CA ARG A 440 45.70 29.62 7.50
C ARG A 440 45.64 30.64 6.37
N GLN A 441 44.71 30.51 5.41
CA GLN A 441 44.53 31.44 4.29
C GLN A 441 43.52 32.56 4.58
N VAL A 442 42.75 32.46 5.67
CA VAL A 442 41.70 33.41 6.08
C VAL A 442 42.20 34.38 7.17
N ILE A 443 43.48 34.31 7.54
CA ILE A 443 44.21 35.28 8.37
C ILE A 443 45.14 36.07 7.45
#